data_AF-A0A9E4MKM5-F1
#
_entry.id   AF-A0A9E4MKM5-F1
#
_cell.length_a   1.000
_cell.length_b   1.000
_cell.length_c   1.000
_cell.angle_alpha   90.00
_cell.angle_beta   90.00
_cell.angle_gamma   90.00
#
_symmetry.space_group_name_H-M   'P 1'
#
loop_
_entity.id
_entity.type
_entity.pdbx_description
1 polymer ?
#
loop_
_entity_poly.entity_id
_entity_poly.type
_entity_poly.pdbx_seq_one_letter_code
_entity_poly.pdbx_strand_id
1 'polypeptide(L)'
;MNGKQTVKTSKTPSDQEAFLLPRLDRRPGPAVPISQARAHSMVAMAVNAAGRLETPRTMKPNHLYMFASAAAITLVAASAWGIATWQRSPQTAVPIVVTPPAPTTVAPHVEPERKDTLPKPRLGPPSAAPPARPRRSEDWLATANRLRGQKRWRDAARAYENAARLGKEPHTVNAAQFSAALLRRDHLGDPKGALVALQKLAGNLTTGPLAEETLWETATTQRILGKTEAERVTLLKLLNVGKKETVVTRRAQARLREIL
;
A
#
# COMPACT_ATOMS: atom_id res chain seq x y z
N MET A 1 -65.67 34.72 -51.32
CA MET A 1 -65.26 33.32 -51.58
C MET A 1 -64.43 32.86 -50.39
N ASN A 2 -64.93 31.88 -49.64
CA ASN A 2 -64.42 31.42 -48.35
C ASN A 2 -63.27 30.41 -48.54
N GLY A 3 -62.09 30.71 -48.00
CA GLY A 3 -60.98 29.76 -47.87
C GLY A 3 -60.72 29.45 -46.40
N LYS A 4 -61.32 28.36 -45.89
CA LYS A 4 -61.03 27.82 -44.55
C LYS A 4 -59.64 27.19 -44.55
N GLN A 5 -58.69 27.76 -43.80
CA GLN A 5 -57.45 27.08 -43.45
C GLN A 5 -57.65 26.33 -42.13
N THR A 6 -57.55 25.00 -42.19
CA THR A 6 -57.54 24.10 -41.04
C THR A 6 -56.10 23.96 -40.53
N VAL A 7 -55.87 24.44 -39.31
CA VAL A 7 -54.60 24.27 -38.59
C VAL A 7 -54.50 22.81 -38.12
N LYS A 8 -53.56 22.06 -38.70
CA LYS A 8 -53.16 20.72 -38.24
C LYS A 8 -52.33 20.87 -36.96
N THR A 9 -52.88 20.46 -35.83
CA THR A 9 -52.14 20.27 -34.58
C THR A 9 -51.12 19.14 -34.76
N SER A 10 -49.85 19.49 -34.62
CA SER A 10 -48.70 18.58 -34.63
C SER A 10 -48.80 17.57 -33.50
N LYS A 11 -48.74 16.29 -33.89
CA LYS A 11 -48.66 15.10 -33.05
C LYS A 11 -47.34 15.09 -32.29
N THR A 12 -47.38 15.16 -30.96
CA THR A 12 -46.25 14.96 -30.06
C THR A 12 -45.75 13.50 -30.19
N PRO A 13 -44.49 13.23 -30.56
CA PRO A 13 -43.92 11.90 -30.41
C PRO A 13 -43.37 11.76 -28.98
N SER A 14 -44.17 11.17 -28.10
CA SER A 14 -43.74 10.69 -26.78
C SER A 14 -43.23 9.25 -26.89
N ASP A 15 -42.19 9.04 -27.69
CA ASP A 15 -41.45 7.77 -27.75
C ASP A 15 -39.98 8.06 -27.45
N GLN A 16 -39.71 8.59 -26.25
CA GLN A 16 -38.43 8.31 -25.61
C GLN A 16 -38.56 6.91 -25.01
N GLU A 17 -38.36 5.91 -25.88
CA GLU A 17 -38.06 4.55 -25.47
C GLU A 17 -36.86 4.61 -24.54
N ALA A 18 -37.17 4.62 -23.25
CA ALA A 18 -36.22 4.34 -22.21
C ALA A 18 -35.53 3.03 -22.58
N PHE A 19 -34.22 3.11 -22.81
CA PHE A 19 -33.28 2.00 -22.90
C PHE A 19 -33.33 1.20 -21.57
N LEU A 20 -34.43 0.50 -21.35
CA LEU A 20 -34.67 -0.35 -20.20
C LEU A 20 -34.06 -1.70 -20.54
N LEU A 21 -32.80 -1.87 -20.14
CA LEU A 21 -32.16 -3.17 -20.15
C LEU A 21 -33.09 -4.19 -19.47
N PRO A 22 -33.32 -5.37 -20.07
CA PRO A 22 -34.19 -6.39 -19.50
C PRO A 22 -33.69 -6.77 -18.09
N ARG A 23 -34.63 -6.83 -17.14
CA ARG A 23 -34.35 -7.20 -15.73
C ARG A 23 -33.66 -8.55 -15.69
N LEU A 24 -32.41 -8.59 -15.20
CA LEU A 24 -31.55 -9.77 -15.16
C LEU A 24 -32.07 -10.89 -14.23
N ASP A 25 -32.99 -10.57 -13.31
CA ASP A 25 -33.61 -11.52 -12.39
C ASP A 25 -35.03 -11.10 -11.99
N ARG A 26 -35.98 -12.05 -11.98
CA ARG A 26 -37.39 -11.82 -11.59
C ARG A 26 -37.62 -11.82 -10.07
N ARG A 27 -36.55 -11.88 -9.27
CA ARG A 27 -36.64 -11.87 -7.81
C ARG A 27 -36.44 -10.44 -7.30
N PRO A 28 -37.25 -9.94 -6.34
CA PRO A 28 -36.97 -8.67 -5.68
C PRO A 28 -35.66 -8.81 -4.91
N GLY A 29 -34.57 -8.35 -5.51
CA GLY A 29 -33.26 -8.32 -4.87
C GLY A 29 -33.20 -7.26 -3.76
N PRO A 30 -32.23 -7.34 -2.84
CA PRO A 30 -32.05 -6.37 -1.75
C PRO A 30 -31.63 -4.96 -2.23
N ALA A 31 -31.55 -4.73 -3.54
CA ALA A 31 -31.22 -3.44 -4.12
C ALA A 31 -32.42 -2.49 -3.99
N VAL A 32 -32.38 -1.64 -2.96
CA VAL A 32 -33.34 -0.55 -2.80
C VAL A 32 -33.11 0.47 -3.93
N PRO A 33 -34.15 0.91 -4.65
CA PRO A 33 -34.00 1.94 -5.67
C PRO A 33 -33.43 3.22 -5.03
N ILE A 34 -32.33 3.71 -5.58
CA ILE A 34 -31.72 4.97 -5.13
C ILE A 34 -32.61 6.10 -5.64
N SER A 35 -33.14 6.92 -4.73
CA SER A 35 -33.93 8.09 -5.13
C SER A 35 -33.08 9.06 -5.94
N GLN A 36 -33.69 9.76 -6.89
CA GLN A 36 -33.00 10.70 -7.76
C GLN A 36 -32.25 11.78 -6.97
N ALA A 37 -32.84 12.30 -5.90
CA ALA A 37 -32.19 13.23 -4.98
C ALA A 37 -30.90 12.65 -4.35
N ARG A 38 -30.93 11.36 -3.98
CA ARG A 38 -29.75 10.68 -3.42
C ARG A 38 -28.68 10.45 -4.47
N ALA A 39 -29.06 10.07 -5.70
CA ALA A 39 -28.12 9.97 -6.82
C ALA A 39 -27.43 11.32 -7.11
N HIS A 40 -28.20 12.42 -7.16
CA HIS A 40 -27.63 13.78 -7.33
C HIS A 40 -26.66 14.15 -6.20
N SER A 41 -26.97 13.81 -4.94
CA SER A 41 -26.07 14.07 -3.82
C SER A 41 -24.75 13.29 -3.95
N MET A 42 -24.80 12.04 -4.42
CA MET A 42 -23.59 11.24 -4.64
C MET A 42 -22.73 11.79 -5.78
N VAL A 43 -23.35 12.21 -6.88
CA VAL A 43 -22.64 12.86 -7.99
C VAL A 43 -22.02 14.19 -7.56
N ALA A 44 -22.77 15.03 -6.84
CA ALA A 44 -22.27 16.31 -6.34
C ALA A 44 -21.09 16.13 -5.36
N MET A 45 -21.16 15.11 -4.48
CA MET A 45 -20.04 14.76 -3.60
C MET A 45 -18.83 14.24 -4.39
N ALA A 46 -19.03 13.41 -5.42
CA ALA A 46 -17.95 12.89 -6.25
C ALA A 46 -17.26 14.00 -7.05
N VAL A 47 -18.02 14.94 -7.62
CA VAL A 47 -17.50 16.10 -8.35
C VAL A 47 -16.75 17.05 -7.40
N ASN A 48 -17.28 17.33 -6.22
CA ASN A 48 -16.59 18.15 -5.22
C ASN A 48 -15.33 17.45 -4.66
N ALA A 49 -15.34 16.13 -4.51
CA ALA A 49 -14.16 15.37 -4.12
C ALA A 49 -13.08 15.38 -5.22
N ALA A 50 -13.49 15.29 -6.49
CA ALA A 50 -12.57 15.39 -7.63
C ALA A 50 -12.01 16.82 -7.78
N GLY A 51 -12.79 17.86 -7.49
CA GLY A 51 -12.33 19.25 -7.46
C GLY A 51 -11.38 19.57 -6.29
N ARG A 52 -11.36 18.72 -5.24
CA ARG A 52 -10.39 18.76 -4.14
C ARG A 52 -9.19 17.86 -4.35
N LEU A 53 -8.97 17.34 -5.55
CA LEU A 53 -7.62 16.94 -5.96
C LEU A 53 -6.80 18.23 -6.05
N GLU A 54 -6.39 18.70 -4.87
CA GLU A 54 -5.37 19.70 -4.65
C GLU A 54 -4.29 19.45 -5.69
N THR A 55 -4.06 20.46 -6.53
CA THR A 55 -2.85 20.58 -7.35
C THR A 55 -1.70 19.95 -6.59
N PRO A 56 -0.94 19.02 -7.21
CA PRO A 56 0.12 18.29 -6.51
C PRO A 56 0.90 19.30 -5.69
N ARG A 57 0.79 19.17 -4.36
CA ARG A 57 1.44 20.07 -3.41
C ARG A 57 2.91 19.97 -3.78
N THR A 58 3.42 20.97 -4.50
CA THR A 58 4.81 21.02 -4.91
C THR A 58 5.57 21.11 -3.62
N MET A 59 5.98 19.97 -3.08
CA MET A 59 6.95 19.94 -2.02
C MET A 59 8.16 20.63 -2.61
N LYS A 60 8.37 21.87 -2.20
CA LYS A 60 9.55 22.64 -2.57
C LYS A 60 10.74 21.71 -2.29
N PRO A 61 11.62 21.47 -3.27
CA PRO A 61 12.80 20.65 -3.05
C PRO A 61 13.67 21.39 -2.04
N ASN A 62 13.52 21.04 -0.76
CA ASN A 62 14.30 21.61 0.31
C ASN A 62 15.75 21.16 0.13
N HIS A 63 16.57 22.07 -0.41
CA HIS A 63 17.93 22.38 0.03
C HIS A 63 19.01 21.28 0.10
N LEU A 64 18.80 20.08 -0.45
CA LEU A 64 19.85 19.04 -0.50
C LEU A 64 20.76 19.11 -1.74
N TYR A 65 20.73 20.22 -2.50
CA TYR A 65 21.56 20.45 -3.69
C TYR A 65 22.40 21.74 -3.62
N MET A 66 22.82 22.17 -2.42
CA MET A 66 23.72 23.32 -2.25
C MET A 66 25.17 22.95 -1.85
N PHE A 67 25.68 21.76 -2.23
CA PHE A 67 27.12 21.43 -2.07
C PHE A 67 27.73 20.57 -3.19
N ALA A 68 27.20 20.59 -4.42
CA ALA A 68 27.77 19.79 -5.51
C ALA A 68 27.93 20.56 -6.83
N SER A 69 28.46 21.78 -6.77
CA SER A 69 28.89 22.53 -7.94
C SER A 69 30.21 23.26 -7.68
N ALA A 70 31.28 22.49 -7.46
CA ALA A 70 32.66 22.97 -7.56
C ALA A 70 33.64 21.79 -7.77
N ALA A 71 33.47 21.03 -8.85
CA ALA A 71 34.54 20.22 -9.45
C ALA A 71 34.04 19.59 -10.75
N ALA A 72 33.77 20.43 -11.74
CA ALA A 72 33.84 19.99 -13.13
C ALA A 72 35.20 20.45 -13.68
N ILE A 73 35.85 19.54 -14.40
CA ILE A 73 36.97 19.76 -15.32
C ILE A 73 38.37 19.68 -14.70
N THR A 74 38.93 18.47 -14.67
CA THR A 74 40.20 18.18 -15.35
C THR A 74 40.38 16.68 -15.58
N LEU A 75 40.84 16.35 -16.78
CA LEU A 75 41.43 15.11 -17.26
C LEU A 75 40.54 13.96 -17.77
N VAL A 76 40.27 14.04 -19.08
CA VAL A 76 40.37 12.91 -20.01
C VAL A 76 41.85 12.55 -20.16
N ALA A 77 42.22 11.29 -19.88
CA ALA A 77 43.19 10.44 -20.61
C ALA A 77 43.90 9.46 -19.66
N ALA A 78 44.06 8.22 -20.16
CA ALA A 78 44.98 7.19 -19.70
C ALA A 78 44.72 6.57 -18.32
N SER A 79 44.11 5.38 -18.29
CA SER A 79 44.87 4.12 -18.25
C SER A 79 43.94 2.95 -17.90
N ALA A 80 43.78 2.05 -18.85
CA ALA A 80 43.63 0.64 -18.53
C ALA A 80 44.84 0.21 -17.71
N TRP A 81 44.61 -0.61 -16.68
CA TRP A 81 45.52 -1.50 -15.92
C TRP A 81 45.12 -1.44 -14.45
N GLY A 82 44.51 -2.51 -13.94
CA GLY A 82 44.13 -2.56 -12.52
C GLY A 82 43.15 -3.67 -12.16
N ILE A 83 43.42 -4.89 -12.62
CA ILE A 83 42.80 -6.10 -12.10
C ILE A 83 43.28 -6.30 -10.65
N ALA A 84 42.37 -6.77 -9.80
CA ALA A 84 42.60 -7.45 -8.52
C ALA A 84 43.22 -6.65 -7.37
N THR A 85 42.47 -6.58 -6.25
CA THR A 85 42.94 -6.82 -4.85
C THR A 85 41.98 -6.28 -3.77
N TRP A 86 40.70 -6.04 -4.04
CA TRP A 86 39.71 -5.82 -2.96
C TRP A 86 39.13 -7.14 -2.43
N GLN A 87 40.04 -8.05 -2.06
CA GLN A 87 39.81 -9.10 -1.08
C GLN A 87 40.54 -8.68 0.21
N ARG A 88 39.85 -8.84 1.34
CA ARG A 88 40.23 -8.53 2.74
C ARG A 88 39.91 -7.13 3.22
N SER A 89 38.66 -6.97 3.67
CA SER A 89 38.45 -6.20 4.90
C SER A 89 39.05 -7.01 6.06
N PRO A 90 40.01 -6.48 6.83
CA PRO A 90 40.45 -7.10 8.07
C PRO A 90 39.26 -7.09 9.04
N GLN A 91 38.81 -8.27 9.46
CA GLN A 91 38.02 -8.43 10.66
C GLN A 91 38.88 -7.95 11.82
N THR A 92 38.66 -6.72 12.27
CA THR A 92 39.11 -6.27 13.58
C THR A 92 38.39 -7.13 14.61
N ALA A 93 39.06 -8.18 15.05
CA ALA A 93 38.68 -8.95 16.23
C ALA A 93 38.72 -7.99 17.42
N VAL A 94 37.56 -7.49 17.82
CA VAL A 94 37.40 -6.80 19.10
C VAL A 94 37.61 -7.86 20.18
N PRO A 95 38.60 -7.73 21.09
CA PRO A 95 38.73 -8.62 22.22
C PRO A 95 37.47 -8.47 23.08
N ILE A 96 36.71 -9.56 23.21
CA ILE A 96 35.62 -9.67 24.18
C ILE A 96 36.30 -9.68 25.55
N VAL A 97 36.32 -8.53 26.21
CA VAL A 97 36.65 -8.42 27.63
C VAL A 97 35.50 -9.09 28.39
N VAL A 98 35.69 -10.35 28.76
CA VAL A 98 34.84 -11.08 29.69
C VAL A 98 34.92 -10.36 31.03
N THR A 99 33.93 -9.54 31.33
CA THR A 99 33.79 -8.95 32.66
C THR A 99 33.20 -10.02 33.58
N PRO A 100 33.87 -10.39 34.68
CA PRO A 100 33.31 -11.34 35.65
C PRO A 100 32.04 -10.75 36.29
N PRO A 101 31.00 -11.56 36.53
CA PRO A 101 29.81 -11.12 37.24
C PRO A 101 30.17 -10.74 38.68
N ALA A 102 29.83 -9.51 39.08
CA ALA A 102 29.92 -9.08 40.46
C ALA A 102 28.99 -9.94 41.35
N PRO A 103 29.41 -10.30 42.57
CA PRO A 103 28.54 -10.97 43.52
C PRO A 103 27.44 -10.01 43.99
N THR A 104 26.19 -10.34 43.65
CA THR A 104 25.01 -9.70 44.23
C THR A 104 25.02 -9.95 45.74
N THR A 105 25.33 -8.90 46.49
CA THR A 105 25.20 -8.86 47.95
C THR A 105 23.71 -8.97 48.29
N VAL A 106 23.35 -10.08 48.91
CA VAL A 106 22.04 -10.33 49.51
C VAL A 106 21.88 -9.35 50.68
N ALA A 107 21.01 -8.35 50.53
CA ALA A 107 20.56 -7.54 51.65
C ALA A 107 19.48 -8.31 52.44
N PRO A 108 19.51 -8.25 53.78
CA PRO A 108 18.58 -8.97 54.64
C PRO A 108 17.15 -8.44 54.50
N HIS A 109 16.25 -9.41 54.40
CA HIS A 109 14.82 -9.32 54.55
C HIS A 109 14.45 -8.56 55.84
N VAL A 110 13.86 -7.36 55.69
CA VAL A 110 13.13 -6.69 56.76
C VAL A 110 11.65 -6.86 56.45
N GLU A 111 11.01 -7.66 57.30
CA GLU A 111 9.60 -7.97 57.31
C GLU A 111 8.84 -6.89 58.10
N PRO A 112 8.03 -6.03 57.46
CA PRO A 112 7.07 -5.22 58.19
C PRO A 112 5.79 -6.03 58.42
N GLU A 113 5.59 -6.36 59.70
CA GLU A 113 4.37 -6.78 60.35
C GLU A 113 3.12 -6.09 59.75
N ARG A 114 2.41 -6.82 58.87
CA ARG A 114 1.22 -6.31 58.18
C ARG A 114 -0.02 -6.83 58.90
N LYS A 115 -0.63 -5.92 59.66
CA LYS A 115 -1.97 -6.07 60.28
C LYS A 115 -2.93 -6.85 59.38
N ASP A 116 -3.43 -7.96 59.92
CA ASP A 116 -4.58 -8.69 59.42
C ASP A 116 -5.84 -7.82 59.46
N THR A 117 -6.09 -7.11 58.36
CA THR A 117 -7.43 -6.65 58.02
C THR A 117 -7.90 -7.47 56.83
N LEU A 118 -8.75 -8.46 57.09
CA LEU A 118 -9.46 -9.26 56.09
C LEU A 118 -10.07 -8.33 55.02
N PRO A 119 -9.55 -8.36 53.78
CA PRO A 119 -10.13 -7.56 52.71
C PRO A 119 -11.47 -8.17 52.30
N LYS A 120 -12.54 -7.41 52.52
CA LYS A 120 -13.87 -7.64 51.97
C LYS A 120 -13.72 -7.98 50.46
N PRO A 121 -14.28 -9.09 49.94
CA PRO A 121 -14.17 -9.44 48.53
C PRO A 121 -14.76 -8.31 47.68
N ARG A 122 -13.91 -7.44 47.15
CA ARG A 122 -14.32 -6.51 46.11
C ARG A 122 -14.55 -7.39 44.89
N LEU A 123 -15.82 -7.61 44.57
CA LEU A 123 -16.26 -8.02 43.23
C LEU A 123 -15.75 -6.94 42.26
N GLY A 124 -14.51 -7.10 41.81
CA GLY A 124 -13.94 -6.26 40.78
C GLY A 124 -14.83 -6.33 39.54
N PRO A 125 -14.94 -5.23 38.78
CA PRO A 125 -15.66 -5.26 37.51
C PRO A 125 -15.13 -6.45 36.68
N PRO A 126 -16.03 -7.21 36.02
CA PRO A 126 -15.64 -8.41 35.29
C PRO A 126 -14.45 -8.10 34.41
N SER A 127 -13.33 -8.78 34.68
CA SER A 127 -12.09 -8.66 33.90
C SER A 127 -12.47 -8.79 32.43
N ALA A 128 -12.38 -7.67 31.70
CA ALA A 128 -12.82 -7.60 30.32
C ALA A 128 -12.05 -8.67 29.54
N ALA A 129 -12.74 -9.73 29.15
CA ALA A 129 -12.13 -10.83 28.42
C ALA A 129 -11.41 -10.24 27.19
N PRO A 130 -10.17 -10.68 26.92
CA PRO A 130 -9.42 -10.16 25.78
C PRO A 130 -10.24 -10.35 24.51
N PRO A 131 -10.24 -9.37 23.60
CA PRO A 131 -11.07 -9.42 22.40
C PRO A 131 -10.81 -10.71 21.63
N ALA A 132 -11.89 -11.38 21.22
CA ALA A 132 -11.81 -12.63 20.48
C ALA A 132 -10.90 -12.45 19.26
N ARG A 133 -9.86 -13.27 19.16
CA ARG A 133 -8.93 -13.22 18.03
C ARG A 133 -9.68 -13.65 16.76
N PRO A 134 -9.50 -12.96 15.62
CA PRO A 134 -10.06 -13.37 14.34
C PRO A 134 -9.64 -14.80 14.01
N ARG A 135 -10.60 -15.64 13.62
CA ARG A 135 -10.36 -17.08 13.37
C ARG A 135 -10.22 -17.41 11.88
N ARG A 136 -10.75 -16.57 10.98
CA ARG A 136 -10.71 -16.79 9.52
C ARG A 136 -9.89 -15.73 8.80
N SER A 137 -9.41 -16.05 7.60
CA SER A 137 -8.56 -15.18 6.80
C SER A 137 -9.28 -13.90 6.32
N GLU A 138 -10.58 -14.03 6.05
CA GLU A 138 -11.49 -12.96 5.68
C GLU A 138 -11.62 -11.96 6.81
N ASP A 139 -11.70 -12.45 8.05
CA ASP A 139 -11.74 -11.61 9.26
C ASP A 139 -10.45 -10.81 9.43
N TRP A 140 -9.31 -11.39 9.04
CA TRP A 140 -8.00 -10.72 9.08
C TRP A 140 -7.89 -9.60 8.04
N LEU A 141 -8.39 -9.78 6.82
CA LEU A 141 -8.43 -8.71 5.82
C LEU A 141 -9.32 -7.54 6.26
N ALA A 142 -10.53 -7.84 6.75
CA ALA A 142 -11.43 -6.82 7.27
C ALA A 142 -10.78 -6.07 8.45
N THR A 143 -10.10 -6.79 9.33
CA THR A 143 -9.35 -6.21 10.45
C THR A 143 -8.19 -5.34 9.97
N ALA A 144 -7.43 -5.79 8.97
CA ALA A 144 -6.32 -5.02 8.39
C ALA A 144 -6.80 -3.71 7.76
N ASN A 145 -7.89 -3.76 6.98
CA ASN A 145 -8.50 -2.58 6.37
C ASN A 145 -8.99 -1.58 7.44
N ARG A 146 -9.64 -2.07 8.51
CA ARG A 146 -10.07 -1.23 9.64
C ARG A 146 -8.89 -0.56 10.34
N LEU A 147 -7.82 -1.32 10.63
CA LEU A 147 -6.60 -0.79 11.26
C LEU A 147 -5.90 0.23 10.36
N ARG A 148 -5.88 -0.01 9.04
CA ARG A 148 -5.36 0.93 8.05
C ARG A 148 -6.16 2.24 8.06
N GLY A 149 -7.50 2.17 8.10
CA GLY A 149 -8.36 3.36 8.22
C GLY A 149 -8.11 4.15 9.50
N GLN A 150 -7.73 3.48 10.59
CA GLN A 150 -7.35 4.08 11.87
C GLN A 150 -5.90 4.59 11.91
N LYS A 151 -5.16 4.54 10.79
CA LYS A 151 -3.74 4.90 10.69
C LYS A 151 -2.81 4.09 11.61
N ARG A 152 -3.25 2.91 12.06
CA ARG A 152 -2.44 1.98 12.87
C ARG A 152 -1.58 1.11 11.95
N TRP A 153 -0.64 1.74 11.25
CA TRP A 153 0.09 1.13 10.13
C TRP A 153 0.80 -0.18 10.47
N ARG A 154 1.49 -0.23 11.62
CA ARG A 154 2.21 -1.44 12.05
C ARG A 154 1.26 -2.60 12.36
N ASP A 155 0.10 -2.31 12.94
CA ASP A 155 -0.91 -3.32 13.24
C ASP A 155 -1.62 -3.79 11.96
N ALA A 156 -1.91 -2.87 11.05
CA ALA A 156 -2.50 -3.19 9.75
C ALA A 156 -1.57 -4.09 8.92
N ALA A 157 -0.26 -3.79 8.88
CA ALA A 157 0.73 -4.62 8.18
C ALA A 157 0.75 -6.06 8.76
N ARG A 158 0.81 -6.20 10.09
CA ARG A 158 0.73 -7.51 10.75
C ARG A 158 -0.57 -8.26 10.45
N ALA A 159 -1.70 -7.55 10.40
CA ALA A 159 -2.98 -8.15 10.06
C ALA A 159 -3.03 -8.63 8.60
N TYR A 160 -2.48 -7.87 7.64
CA TYR A 160 -2.34 -8.33 6.25
C TYR A 160 -1.40 -9.55 6.14
N GLU A 161 -0.29 -9.56 6.87
CA GLU A 161 0.62 -10.72 6.92
C GLU A 161 -0.08 -11.97 7.46
N ASN A 162 -0.92 -11.81 8.49
CA ASN A 162 -1.74 -12.91 9.01
C ASN A 162 -2.79 -13.36 7.98
N ALA A 163 -3.44 -12.43 7.28
CA ALA A 163 -4.38 -12.78 6.21
C ALA A 163 -3.68 -13.55 5.08
N ALA A 164 -2.49 -13.13 4.68
CA ALA A 164 -1.68 -13.83 3.67
C ALA A 164 -1.23 -15.22 4.13
N ARG A 165 -0.91 -15.38 5.42
CA ARG A 165 -0.45 -16.66 5.99
C ARG A 165 -1.58 -17.67 6.16
N LEU A 166 -2.77 -17.21 6.55
CA LEU A 166 -3.91 -18.07 6.88
C LEU A 166 -4.91 -18.20 5.72
N GLY A 167 -4.78 -17.37 4.68
CA GLY A 167 -5.64 -17.38 3.51
C GLY A 167 -5.49 -18.66 2.68
N LYS A 168 -6.62 -19.16 2.18
CA LYS A 168 -6.67 -20.30 1.25
C LYS A 168 -6.82 -19.85 -0.20
N GLU A 169 -7.50 -18.74 -0.41
CA GLU A 169 -7.79 -18.19 -1.73
C GLU A 169 -6.57 -17.41 -2.28
N PRO A 170 -5.99 -17.81 -3.42
CA PRO A 170 -4.77 -17.19 -3.95
C PRO A 170 -4.88 -15.68 -4.19
N HIS A 171 -6.03 -15.21 -4.68
CA HIS A 171 -6.25 -13.78 -4.95
C HIS A 171 -6.23 -12.95 -3.65
N THR A 172 -6.85 -13.46 -2.60
CA THR A 172 -6.88 -12.87 -1.24
C THR A 172 -5.48 -12.84 -0.64
N VAL A 173 -4.73 -13.94 -0.75
CA VAL A 173 -3.35 -14.04 -0.26
C VAL A 173 -2.45 -13.03 -0.96
N ASN A 174 -2.51 -12.97 -2.29
CA ASN A 174 -1.67 -12.07 -3.08
C ASN A 174 -1.99 -10.59 -2.81
N ALA A 175 -3.27 -10.23 -2.71
CA ALA A 175 -3.70 -8.87 -2.36
C ALA A 175 -3.25 -8.45 -0.95
N ALA A 176 -3.28 -9.38 0.01
CA ALA A 176 -2.80 -9.15 1.36
C ALA A 176 -1.28 -8.95 1.40
N GLN A 177 -0.51 -9.80 0.70
CA GLN A 177 0.95 -9.67 0.59
C GLN A 177 1.35 -8.34 -0.05
N PHE A 178 0.69 -7.97 -1.15
CA PHE A 178 0.89 -6.69 -1.83
C PHE A 178 0.64 -5.51 -0.88
N SER A 179 -0.51 -5.51 -0.19
CA SER A 179 -0.87 -4.44 0.76
C SER A 179 0.11 -4.33 1.94
N ALA A 180 0.57 -5.46 2.48
CA ALA A 180 1.57 -5.47 3.54
C ALA A 180 2.90 -4.85 3.08
N ALA A 181 3.35 -5.18 1.86
CA ALA A 181 4.58 -4.65 1.29
C ALA A 181 4.51 -3.12 1.10
N LEU A 182 3.38 -2.60 0.59
CA LEU A 182 3.18 -1.16 0.44
C LEU A 182 3.17 -0.43 1.79
N LEU A 183 2.52 -0.98 2.82
CA LEU A 183 2.55 -0.37 4.16
C LEU A 183 3.98 -0.31 4.73
N ARG A 184 4.79 -1.36 4.52
CA ARG A 184 6.19 -1.38 4.95
C ARG A 184 7.00 -0.26 4.30
N ARG A 185 6.82 -0.07 3.00
CA ARG A 185 7.49 0.99 2.23
C ARG A 185 7.03 2.39 2.67
N ASP A 186 5.72 2.64 2.61
CA ASP A 186 5.17 4.00 2.65
C ASP A 186 4.99 4.54 4.07
N HIS A 187 4.79 3.66 5.05
CA HIS A 187 4.41 4.08 6.40
C HIS A 187 5.33 3.56 7.51
N LEU A 188 6.07 2.48 7.27
CA LEU A 188 6.97 1.92 8.28
C LEU A 188 8.44 2.25 8.04
N GLY A 189 8.77 2.92 6.92
CA GLY A 189 10.14 3.29 6.59
C GLY A 189 11.04 2.09 6.28
N ASP A 190 10.47 0.99 5.81
CA ASP A 190 11.20 -0.24 5.44
C ASP A 190 11.09 -0.53 3.92
N PRO A 191 11.72 0.29 3.06
CA PRO A 191 11.71 0.05 1.61
C PRO A 191 12.51 -1.21 1.22
N LYS A 192 13.51 -1.62 2.02
CA LYS A 192 14.30 -2.84 1.74
C LYS A 192 13.44 -4.09 1.95
N GLY A 193 12.75 -4.20 3.07
CA GLY A 193 11.84 -5.31 3.35
C GLY A 193 10.63 -5.33 2.41
N ALA A 194 10.12 -4.15 2.02
CA ALA A 194 9.09 -4.04 0.99
C ALA A 194 9.56 -4.59 -0.37
N LEU A 195 10.78 -4.24 -0.80
CA LEU A 195 11.33 -4.73 -2.07
C LEU A 195 11.42 -6.27 -2.10
N VAL A 196 11.92 -6.88 -1.02
CA VAL A 196 12.00 -8.35 -0.92
C VAL A 196 10.61 -8.99 -1.01
N ALA A 197 9.61 -8.42 -0.32
CA ALA A 197 8.24 -8.91 -0.35
C ALA A 197 7.62 -8.79 -1.75
N LEU A 198 7.80 -7.64 -2.42
CA LEU A 198 7.29 -7.41 -3.78
C LEU A 198 7.97 -8.31 -4.81
N GLN A 199 9.29 -8.52 -4.73
CA GLN A 199 10.01 -9.43 -5.62
C GLN A 199 9.54 -10.88 -5.45
N LYS A 200 9.34 -11.33 -4.21
CA LYS A 200 8.77 -12.66 -3.94
C LYS A 200 7.36 -12.78 -4.53
N LEU A 201 6.53 -11.77 -4.36
CA LEU A 201 5.17 -11.76 -4.91
C LEU A 201 5.18 -11.75 -6.45
N ALA A 202 6.06 -10.95 -7.08
CA ALA A 202 6.24 -10.91 -8.52
C ALA A 202 6.73 -12.25 -9.10
N GLY A 203 7.45 -13.05 -8.32
CA GLY A 203 7.83 -14.42 -8.70
C GLY A 203 6.64 -15.39 -8.75
N ASN A 204 5.59 -15.14 -7.95
CA ASN A 204 4.39 -15.98 -7.90
C ASN A 204 3.32 -15.53 -8.92
N LEU A 205 3.36 -14.27 -9.35
CA LEU A 205 2.41 -13.69 -10.29
C LEU A 205 2.98 -13.68 -11.70
N THR A 206 2.45 -14.54 -12.58
CA THR A 206 2.93 -14.63 -13.96
C THR A 206 2.31 -13.57 -14.88
N THR A 207 1.03 -13.27 -14.71
CA THR A 207 0.27 -12.35 -15.59
C THR A 207 -0.87 -11.65 -14.83
N GLY A 208 -1.47 -10.66 -15.48
CA GLY A 208 -2.67 -9.97 -15.01
C GLY A 208 -2.41 -8.65 -14.30
N PRO A 209 -3.49 -7.91 -13.93
CA PRO A 209 -3.36 -6.55 -13.42
C PRO A 209 -2.52 -6.43 -12.16
N LEU A 210 -2.64 -7.40 -11.24
CA LEU A 210 -1.83 -7.41 -10.02
C LEU A 210 -0.35 -7.69 -10.29
N ALA A 211 -0.03 -8.47 -11.32
CA ALA A 211 1.36 -8.70 -11.73
C ALA A 211 2.00 -7.41 -12.26
N GLU A 212 1.28 -6.68 -13.13
CA GLU A 212 1.69 -5.37 -13.65
C GLU A 212 1.93 -4.37 -12.50
N GLU A 213 0.96 -4.25 -11.58
CA GLU A 213 1.07 -3.34 -10.44
C GLU A 213 2.22 -3.73 -9.51
N THR A 214 2.42 -5.03 -9.25
CA THR A 214 3.53 -5.50 -8.41
C THR A 214 4.89 -5.16 -9.02
N LEU A 215 5.05 -5.30 -10.35
CA LEU A 215 6.28 -4.90 -11.04
C LEU A 215 6.49 -3.38 -10.98
N TRP A 216 5.43 -2.59 -11.14
CA TRP A 216 5.50 -1.13 -11.03
C TRP A 216 5.93 -0.68 -9.63
N GLU A 217 5.34 -1.26 -8.60
CA GLU A 217 5.67 -0.95 -7.22
C GLU A 217 7.08 -1.47 -6.84
N THR A 218 7.54 -2.57 -7.45
CA THR A 218 8.94 -3.05 -7.34
C THR A 218 9.91 -2.02 -7.91
N ALA A 219 9.68 -1.53 -9.13
CA ALA A 219 10.49 -0.50 -9.78
C ALA A 219 10.49 0.80 -8.96
N THR A 220 9.32 1.23 -8.48
CA THR A 220 9.18 2.40 -7.61
C THR A 220 9.99 2.25 -6.32
N THR A 221 10.00 1.06 -5.72
CA THR A 221 10.77 0.78 -4.50
C THR A 221 12.27 0.75 -4.78
N GLN A 222 12.70 0.21 -5.93
CA GLN A 222 14.11 0.27 -6.36
C GLN A 222 14.58 1.71 -6.56
N ARG A 223 13.74 2.58 -7.14
CA ARG A 223 13.99 4.02 -7.26
C ARG A 223 14.22 4.68 -5.91
N ILE A 224 13.34 4.43 -4.93
CA ILE A 224 13.48 4.96 -3.56
C ILE A 224 14.82 4.53 -2.93
N LEU A 225 15.31 3.35 -3.28
CA LEU A 225 16.59 2.81 -2.82
C LEU A 225 17.81 3.25 -3.66
N GLY A 226 17.62 4.11 -4.67
CA GLY A 226 18.69 4.57 -5.57
C GLY A 226 19.22 3.51 -6.54
N LYS A 227 18.47 2.43 -6.79
CA LYS A 227 18.87 1.31 -7.66
C LYS A 227 18.40 1.53 -9.10
N THR A 228 18.91 2.56 -9.78
CA THR A 228 18.45 3.00 -11.10
C THR A 228 18.51 1.90 -12.17
N GLU A 229 19.58 1.10 -12.21
CA GLU A 229 19.69 0.02 -13.21
C GLU A 229 18.67 -1.09 -12.95
N ALA A 230 18.46 -1.45 -11.68
CA ALA A 230 17.45 -2.43 -11.32
C ALA A 230 16.01 -1.93 -11.62
N GLU A 231 15.77 -0.63 -11.40
CA GLU A 231 14.52 0.04 -11.79
C GLU A 231 14.29 -0.11 -13.30
N ARG A 232 15.29 0.24 -14.13
CA ARG A 232 15.20 0.10 -15.60
C ARG A 232 14.86 -1.32 -16.02
N VAL A 233 15.59 -2.33 -15.53
CA VAL A 233 15.35 -3.74 -15.87
C VAL A 233 13.93 -4.17 -15.49
N THR A 234 13.45 -3.73 -14.32
CA THR A 234 12.10 -4.07 -13.84
C THR A 234 11.02 -3.41 -14.68
N LEU A 235 11.22 -2.16 -15.12
CA LEU A 235 10.29 -1.46 -16.01
C LEU A 235 10.23 -2.12 -17.40
N LEU A 236 11.37 -2.55 -17.96
CA LEU A 236 11.39 -3.31 -19.21
C LEU A 236 10.65 -4.65 -19.07
N LYS A 237 10.86 -5.36 -17.95
CA LYS A 237 10.10 -6.58 -17.63
C LYS A 237 8.59 -6.30 -17.55
N LEU A 238 8.18 -5.20 -16.95
CA LEU A 238 6.78 -4.79 -16.88
C LEU A 238 6.19 -4.60 -18.28
N LEU A 239 6.90 -3.92 -19.18
CA LEU A 239 6.43 -3.70 -20.55
C LEU A 239 6.31 -4.99 -21.37
N ASN A 240 7.11 -6.02 -21.04
CA ASN A 240 7.00 -7.34 -21.68
C ASN A 240 5.82 -8.17 -21.13
N VAL A 241 5.49 -8.04 -19.84
CA VAL A 241 4.39 -8.80 -19.20
C VAL A 241 3.04 -8.12 -19.42
N GLY A 242 3.01 -6.80 -19.45
CA GLY A 242 1.77 -6.02 -19.51
C GLY A 242 1.06 -6.11 -20.85
N LYS A 243 -0.27 -6.00 -20.83
CA LYS A 243 -1.04 -5.80 -22.07
C LYS A 243 -0.70 -4.44 -22.67
N LYS A 244 -0.75 -4.32 -24.01
CA LYS A 244 -0.57 -3.03 -24.68
C LYS A 244 -1.59 -2.02 -24.13
N GLU A 245 -1.09 -0.87 -23.67
CA GLU A 245 -1.87 0.33 -23.29
C GLU A 245 -2.60 0.33 -21.93
N THR A 246 -2.10 -0.34 -20.91
CA THR A 246 -2.60 -0.09 -19.54
C THR A 246 -2.09 1.24 -18.98
N VAL A 247 -2.75 1.76 -17.94
CA VAL A 247 -2.28 2.96 -17.22
C VAL A 247 -0.86 2.72 -16.66
N VAL A 248 -0.60 1.51 -16.17
CA VAL A 248 0.69 1.11 -15.60
C VAL A 248 1.76 1.06 -16.69
N THR A 249 1.48 0.47 -17.86
CA THR A 249 2.46 0.45 -18.97
C THR A 249 2.79 1.86 -19.48
N ARG A 250 1.80 2.76 -19.54
CA ARG A 250 2.05 4.17 -19.92
C ARG A 250 2.96 4.89 -18.92
N ARG A 251 2.74 4.67 -17.62
CA ARG A 251 3.62 5.19 -16.55
C ARG A 251 5.03 4.62 -16.66
N ALA A 252 5.16 3.32 -16.92
CA ALA A 252 6.45 2.66 -17.11
C ALA A 252 7.22 3.20 -18.33
N GLN A 253 6.55 3.42 -19.46
CA GLN A 253 7.14 4.05 -20.65
C GLN A 253 7.59 5.49 -20.39
N ALA A 254 6.75 6.29 -19.73
CA ALA A 254 7.11 7.65 -19.34
C ALA A 254 8.36 7.65 -18.46
N ARG A 255 8.39 6.78 -17.44
CA ARG A 255 9.52 6.68 -16.53
C ARG A 255 10.80 6.20 -17.21
N LEU A 256 10.72 5.23 -18.13
CA LEU A 256 11.90 4.77 -18.88
C LEU A 256 12.54 5.91 -19.68
N ARG A 257 11.75 6.81 -20.27
CA ARG A 257 12.26 8.00 -20.99
C ARG A 257 12.96 9.01 -20.09
N GLU A 258 12.67 9.03 -18.79
CA GLU A 258 13.32 9.92 -17.82
C GLU A 258 14.69 9.40 -17.34
N ILE A 259 14.93 8.08 -17.45
CA ILE A 259 16.15 7.42 -16.95
C ILE A 259 17.05 6.89 -18.09
N LEU A 260 16.72 7.23 -19.33
CA LEU A 260 17.52 6.99 -20.54
C LEU A 260 18.31 8.26 -20.85
#